data_AF-A0A6C0JKB5-F1
#
_entry.id   AF-A0A6C0JKB5-F1
#
_cell.length_a   1.000
_cell.length_b   1.000
_cell.length_c   1.000
_cell.angle_alpha   90.00
_cell.angle_beta   90.00
_cell.angle_gamma   90.00
#
_symmetry.space_group_name_H-M   'P 1'
#
loop_
_entity.id
_entity.type
_entity.pdbx_description
1 polymer ?
#
loop_
_entity_poly.entity_id
_entity_poly.type
_entity_poly.pdbx_seq_one_letter_code
_entity_poly.pdbx_strand_id
1 'polypeptide(L)' 'MKNYFIKLVNNLIKEPPKLLGRWKLDSCNVVLNNKVDLSNEDHCGPCGQYSMQKNEEMINDKKKISFSKKQKDI' A
#
# COMPACT_ATOMS: atom_id res chain seq x y z
N MET A 1 29.73 -23.26 36.62
CA MET A 1 30.63 -22.38 35.84
C MET A 1 30.51 -22.56 34.31
N LYS A 2 30.40 -23.79 33.77
CA LYS A 2 30.29 -24.03 32.31
C LYS A 2 29.18 -23.21 31.60
N ASN A 3 28.00 -23.06 32.21
CA ASN A 3 26.87 -22.34 31.60
C ASN A 3 27.04 -20.81 31.49
N TYR A 4 27.86 -20.20 32.35
CA TYR A 4 28.05 -18.75 32.34
C TYR A 4 29.02 -18.34 31.23
N PHE A 5 30.08 -19.14 31.04
CA PHE A 5 31.06 -18.94 29.98
C PHE A 5 30.43 -19.12 28.59
N ILE A 6 29.56 -20.12 28.41
CA ILE A 6 28.82 -20.33 27.16
C ILE A 6 27.90 -19.14 26.86
N LYS A 7 27.19 -18.59 27.87
CA LYS A 7 26.37 -17.37 27.68
C LYS A 7 27.21 -16.15 27.27
N LEU A 8 28.40 -16.01 27.84
CA LEU A 8 29.31 -14.92 27.51
C LEU A 8 29.78 -15.01 26.05
N VAL A 9 30.21 -16.19 25.61
CA VAL A 9 30.62 -16.46 24.23
C VAL A 9 29.46 -16.28 23.25
N ASN A 10 28.27 -16.77 23.58
CA ASN A 10 27.08 -16.62 22.74
C ASN A 10 26.65 -15.15 22.57
N ASN A 11 26.86 -14.29 23.58
CA ASN A 11 26.59 -12.87 23.46
C ASN A 11 27.63 -12.13 22.59
N LEU A 12 28.87 -12.63 22.52
CA LEU A 12 29.93 -12.06 21.69
C LEU A 12 29.79 -12.43 20.20
N ILE A 13 29.19 -13.59 19.89
CA ILE A 13 28.98 -14.08 18.52
C ILE A 13 27.58 -13.72 18.00
N LYS A 14 26.75 -13.04 18.81
CA LYS A 14 25.37 -12.73 18.43
C LYS A 14 25.35 -11.78 17.23
N GLU A 15 24.75 -12.23 16.13
CA GLU A 15 24.59 -11.40 14.95
C GLU A 15 23.76 -10.15 15.27
N PRO A 16 24.13 -8.99 14.68
CA PRO A 16 23.32 -7.79 14.82
C PRO A 16 21.93 -8.01 14.20
N PRO A 17 20.89 -7.32 14.71
CA PRO A 17 19.55 -7.45 14.16
C PRO A 17 19.55 -7.09 12.68
N LYS A 18 18.92 -7.94 11.85
CA LYS A 18 18.80 -7.71 10.41
C LYS A 18 18.04 -6.40 10.15
N LEU A 19 18.61 -5.53 9.33
CA LEU A 19 17.96 -4.30 8.88
C LEU A 19 16.87 -4.65 7.86
N LEU A 20 15.60 -4.44 8.21
CA LEU A 20 14.44 -4.76 7.34
C LEU A 20 13.86 -3.51 6.62
N GLY A 21 14.57 -2.39 6.63
CA GLY A 21 14.12 -1.14 5.99
C GLY A 21 12.88 -0.55 6.67
N ARG A 22 11.81 -0.26 5.90
CA ARG A 22 10.51 0.21 6.44
C ARG A 22 9.81 -0.84 7.31
N TRP A 23 10.20 -2.09 7.18
CA TRP A 23 9.65 -3.17 7.98
C TRP A 23 10.44 -3.29 9.28
N LYS A 24 9.74 -3.67 10.35
CA LYS A 24 10.31 -4.06 11.64
C LYS A 24 9.72 -5.41 12.02
N LEU A 25 10.50 -6.22 12.75
CA LEU A 25 9.99 -7.44 13.35
C LEU A 25 9.06 -7.07 14.51
N ASP A 26 7.75 -7.15 14.27
CA ASP A 26 6.74 -7.08 15.33
C ASP A 26 6.34 -8.50 15.73
N SER A 27 6.26 -8.78 17.02
CA SER A 27 5.78 -10.07 17.57
C SER A 27 4.30 -10.05 17.93
N CYS A 28 3.65 -8.88 17.86
CA CYS A 28 2.24 -8.72 18.17
C CYS A 28 1.37 -9.07 16.96
N ASN A 29 0.54 -10.11 17.10
CA ASN A 29 -0.36 -10.57 16.02
C ASN A 29 -1.31 -9.48 15.51
N VAL A 30 -1.80 -8.60 16.39
CA VAL A 30 -2.71 -7.51 15.98
C VAL A 30 -2.01 -6.55 15.02
N VAL A 31 -0.78 -6.15 15.34
CA VAL A 31 0.01 -5.23 14.52
C VAL A 31 0.42 -5.88 13.21
N LEU A 32 0.79 -7.16 13.24
CA LEU A 32 1.14 -7.94 12.05
C LEU A 32 -0.04 -8.06 11.08
N ASN A 33 -1.21 -8.47 11.57
CA ASN A 33 -2.39 -8.63 10.74
C ASN A 33 -2.80 -7.30 10.10
N ASN A 34 -2.86 -6.22 10.89
CA ASN A 34 -3.18 -4.89 10.34
C ASN A 34 -2.19 -4.45 9.26
N LYS A 35 -0.89 -4.75 9.39
CA LYS A 35 0.08 -4.44 8.32
C LYS A 35 -0.16 -5.24 7.05
N VAL A 36 -0.52 -6.51 7.17
CA VAL A 36 -0.87 -7.37 6.03
C VAL A 36 -2.10 -6.79 5.32
N ASP A 37 -3.15 -6.45 6.07
CA ASP A 37 -4.38 -5.88 5.53
C ASP A 37 -4.12 -4.55 4.82
N LEU A 38 -3.40 -3.62 5.46
CA LEU A 38 -3.04 -2.33 4.85
C LEU A 38 -2.16 -2.50 3.60
N SER A 39 -1.27 -3.49 3.58
CA SER A 39 -0.47 -3.78 2.38
C SER A 39 -1.33 -4.32 1.24
N ASN A 40 -2.41 -5.05 1.55
CA ASN A 40 -3.38 -5.51 0.55
C ASN A 40 -4.25 -4.36 0.03
N GLU A 41 -4.55 -3.36 0.87
CA GLU A 41 -5.27 -2.14 0.47
C GLU A 41 -4.41 -1.19 -0.36
N ASP A 42 -3.09 -1.18 -0.16
CA ASP A 42 -2.12 -0.39 -0.94
C ASP A 42 -1.94 -0.93 -2.38
N HIS A 43 -2.58 -2.07 -2.71
CA HIS A 43 -2.71 -2.56 -4.09
C HIS A 43 -3.83 -1.86 -4.85
N CYS A 44 -3.87 -0.53 -4.77
CA CYS A 44 -4.55 0.27 -5.78
C CYS A 44 -3.48 0.70 -6.79
N GLY A 45 -3.40 0.00 -7.93
CA GLY A 45 -2.63 0.46 -9.09
C GLY A 45 -2.97 1.92 -9.43
N PRO A 46 -2.16 2.63 -10.24
CA PRO A 46 -2.18 4.09 -10.33
C PRO A 46 -3.62 4.61 -10.42
N CYS A 47 -4.07 5.19 -9.31
CA CYS A 47 -5.39 5.80 -9.13
C CYS A 47 -5.67 6.90 -10.18
N GLY A 48 -4.64 7.30 -10.92
CA GLY A 48 -4.73 8.09 -12.14
C GLY A 48 -5.63 7.46 -13.21
N GLN A 49 -5.52 6.17 -13.55
CA GLN A 49 -6.25 5.59 -14.69
C GLN A 49 -7.78 5.67 -14.49
N TYR A 50 -8.25 5.30 -13.30
CA TYR A 50 -9.68 5.38 -12.94
C TYR A 50 -10.19 6.83 -12.94
N SER A 51 -9.40 7.76 -12.40
CA SER A 51 -9.74 9.19 -12.41
C SER A 51 -9.78 9.77 -13.84
N MET A 52 -8.83 9.39 -14.69
CA MET A 52 -8.78 9.83 -16.09
C MET A 52 -9.96 9.28 -16.90
N GLN A 53 -10.27 7.99 -16.78
CA GLN A 53 -11.43 7.37 -17.45
C GLN A 53 -12.75 8.03 -17.02
N LYS A 54 -12.95 8.25 -15.72
CA LYS A 54 -14.15 8.93 -15.20
C LYS A 54 -14.28 10.37 -15.71
N ASN A 55 -13.17 11.09 -15.82
CA ASN A 55 -13.17 12.45 -16.37
C ASN A 55 -13.49 12.46 -17.88
N GLU A 56 -12.98 11.50 -18.65
CA GLU A 56 -13.30 11.35 -20.07
C GLU A 56 -14.78 11.05 -20.32
N GLU A 57 -15.38 10.17 -19.51
CA GLU A 57 -16.81 9.85 -19.54
C GLU A 57 -17.67 11.12 -19.29
N MET A 58 -17.34 11.90 -18.26
CA MET A 58 -18.05 13.15 -17.96
C MET A 58 -17.95 14.19 -19.08
N ILE A 59 -16.80 14.29 -19.75
CA ILE A 59 -16.61 15.19 -20.89
C ILE A 59 -17.48 14.75 -22.08
N ASN A 60 -17.52 13.45 -22.36
CA ASN A 60 -18.31 12.90 -23.45
C ASN A 60 -19.82 13.08 -23.21
N ASP A 61 -20.30 12.91 -21.98
CA ASP A 61 -21.70 13.13 -21.65
C ASP A 61 -22.12 14.59 -21.78
N LYS A 62 -21.24 15.53 -21.36
CA LYS A 62 -21.47 16.97 -21.59
C LYS A 62 -21.54 17.33 -23.07
N LYS A 63 -20.71 16.70 -23.92
CA LYS A 63 -20.75 16.88 -25.38
C LYS A 63 -22.04 16.34 -26.00
N LYS A 64 -22.54 15.18 -25.54
CA LYS A 64 -23.83 14.64 -26.01
C LYS A 64 -25.00 15.56 -25.64
N ILE A 65 -25.00 16.09 -24.42
CA ILE A 65 -26.03 17.02 -23.95
C ILE A 65 -26.01 18.32 -24.75
N SER A 66 -24.83 18.87 -25.07
CA SER A 66 -24.73 20.10 -25.86
C SER A 66 -25.15 19.88 -27.33
N PHE A 67 -24.83 18.73 -27.91
CA PHE A 67 -25.28 18.36 -29.26
C PHE A 67 -26.80 18.17 -29.33
N SER A 68 -27.41 17.51 -28.33
CA SER A 68 -28.85 17.29 -28.27
C SER A 68 -29.64 18.58 -28.11
N LYS A 69 -29.13 19.56 -27.35
CA LYS A 69 -29.76 20.88 -27.22
C LYS A 69 -29.73 21.65 -28.55
N LYS A 70 -28.60 21.60 -29.26
CA LYS A 70 -28.43 22.30 -30.54
C LYS A 70 -29.34 21.80 -31.66
N GLN A 71 -29.80 20.55 -31.60
CA GLN A 71 -30.77 19.98 -32.55
C GLN A 71 -32.24 20.31 -32.22
N LYS A 72 -32.55 20.81 -31.02
CA LYS A 72 -33.91 21.23 -30.63
C LYS A 72 -34.21 22.69 -30.91
N ASP A 73 -33.18 23.47 -31.26
CA ASP A 73 -33.27 24.91 -31.53
C ASP A 73 -33.28 25.23 -33.06
N ILE A 74 -33.54 24.23 -33.90
CA ILE A 74 -33.81 24.33 -35.35
C ILE A 74 -35.18 23.71 -35.62
#